data_AF-A0A538AEX2-F1
#
_entry.id   AF-A0A538AEX2-F1
#
_cell.length_a   1.000
_cell.length_b   1.000
_cell.length_c   1.000
_cell.angle_alpha   90.00
_cell.angle_beta   90.00
_cell.angle_gamma   90.00
#
_symmetry.space_group_name_H-M   'P 1'
#
loop_
_entity.id
_entity.type
_entity.pdbx_description
1 polymer ?
#
loop_
_entity_poly.entity_id
_entity_poly.type
_entity_poly.pdbx_seq_one_letter_code
_entity_poly.pdbx_strand_id
1 'polypeptide(L)'
;MADTVVEASGRPAPAPSASPRRRLSAFLNRHPRLRLALLLAPPLGWMGVVYLGALAVLLVSAFWLLDPLSLAVVHHLSLGNFRTLLHDSVYRTIALRTIGISAAVTL
;
A
#
# COMPACT_ATOMS: atom_id res chain seq x y z
N MET A 1 22.99 -45.17 59.13
CA MET A 1 21.57 -45.58 59.21
C MET A 1 20.83 -44.43 59.89
N ALA A 2 20.15 -43.52 59.22
CA ALA A 2 19.66 -43.49 57.85
C ALA A 2 19.67 -42.03 57.36
N ASP A 3 20.15 -41.86 56.13
CA ASP A 3 19.77 -40.75 55.27
C ASP A 3 18.24 -40.77 55.13
N THR A 4 17.55 -39.76 55.64
CA THR A 4 16.14 -39.54 55.27
C THR A 4 15.95 -38.09 54.89
N VAL A 5 16.29 -37.86 53.63
CA VAL A 5 15.49 -37.13 52.67
C VAL A 5 15.12 -35.71 53.08
N VAL A 6 16.07 -34.81 52.81
CA VAL A 6 15.74 -33.53 52.18
C VAL A 6 15.07 -33.84 50.84
N GLU A 7 13.80 -34.30 50.87
CA GLU A 7 12.94 -34.34 49.69
C GLU A 7 12.32 -32.96 49.54
N ALA A 8 13.18 -31.96 49.35
CA ALA A 8 12.79 -30.75 48.66
C ALA A 8 12.63 -31.14 47.18
N SER A 9 11.60 -31.95 46.92
CA SER A 9 11.07 -32.27 45.62
C SER A 9 10.96 -30.94 44.87
N GLY A 10 11.86 -30.73 43.91
CA GLY A 10 11.79 -29.60 43.01
C GLY A 10 10.42 -29.64 42.36
N ARG A 11 9.49 -28.84 42.86
CA ARG A 11 8.20 -28.63 42.20
C ARG A 11 8.58 -28.16 40.80
N PRO A 12 8.18 -28.87 39.73
CA PRO A 12 8.30 -28.32 38.40
C PRO A 12 7.59 -26.97 38.46
N ALA A 13 8.34 -25.88 38.26
CA ALA A 13 7.76 -24.56 38.17
C ALA A 13 6.63 -24.64 37.13
N PRO A 14 5.42 -24.14 37.42
CA PRO A 14 4.29 -24.28 36.51
C PRO A 14 4.72 -23.76 35.13
N ALA A 15 4.64 -24.63 34.12
CA ALA A 15 4.95 -24.27 32.75
C ALA A 15 4.12 -23.02 32.41
N PRO A 16 4.76 -21.86 32.13
CA PRO A 16 4.03 -20.62 31.96
C PRO A 16 3.07 -20.79 30.80
N SER A 17 1.78 -20.59 31.07
CA SER A 17 0.72 -20.67 30.08
C SER A 17 1.10 -19.82 28.87
N ALA A 18 1.16 -20.45 27.70
CA ALA A 18 1.61 -19.82 26.47
C ALA A 18 0.60 -18.74 26.06
N SER A 19 0.85 -17.50 26.50
CA SER A 19 -0.04 -16.39 26.17
C SER A 19 -0.08 -16.18 24.65
N PRO A 20 -1.24 -15.83 24.07
CA PRO A 20 -1.36 -15.58 22.63
C PRO A 20 -0.39 -14.49 22.16
N ARG A 21 -0.03 -13.53 23.03
CA ARG A 21 1.04 -12.55 22.77
C ARG A 21 2.40 -13.21 22.57
N ARG A 22 2.76 -14.23 23.37
CA ARG A 22 4.04 -14.95 23.23
C ARG A 22 4.12 -15.76 21.94
N ARG A 23 3.01 -16.38 21.52
CA ARG A 23 2.91 -17.06 20.21
C ARG A 23 3.02 -16.08 19.04
N LEU A 24 2.32 -14.94 19.13
CA LEU A 24 2.39 -13.89 18.11
C LEU A 24 3.80 -13.30 18.01
N SER A 25 4.46 -13.04 19.16
CA SER A 25 5.85 -12.58 19.20
C SER A 25 6.85 -13.62 18.68
N ALA A 26 6.65 -14.91 18.96
CA ALA A 26 7.50 -15.98 18.41
C ALA A 26 7.33 -16.10 16.88
N PHE A 27 6.11 -15.90 16.37
CA PHE A 27 5.82 -15.91 14.94
C PHE A 27 6.39 -14.67 14.22
N LEU A 28 6.24 -13.48 14.80
CA LEU A 28 6.86 -12.23 14.31
C LEU A 28 8.40 -12.29 14.34
N ASN A 29 9.00 -12.93 15.35
CA ASN A 29 10.46 -13.14 15.39
C ASN A 29 10.95 -14.15 14.35
N ARG A 30 10.13 -15.15 13.98
CA ARG A 30 10.45 -16.06 12.86
C ARG A 30 10.36 -15.39 11.50
N HIS A 31 9.66 -14.26 11.39
CA HIS A 31 9.51 -13.51 10.14
C HIS A 31 10.04 -12.08 10.29
N PRO A 32 11.38 -11.90 10.30
CA PRO A 32 12.01 -10.58 10.43
C PRO A 32 11.52 -9.58 9.36
N ARG A 33 11.18 -10.06 8.16
CA ARG A 33 10.57 -9.24 7.09
C ARG A 33 9.18 -8.72 7.45
N LEU A 34 8.35 -9.51 8.13
CA LEU A 34 7.01 -9.10 8.54
C LEU A 34 7.08 -8.04 9.66
N ARG A 35 8.03 -8.20 10.58
CA ARG A 35 8.33 -7.20 11.61
C ARG A 35 8.84 -5.89 11.00
N LEU A 36 9.71 -5.97 10.00
CA LEU A 36 10.21 -4.80 9.26
C LEU A 36 9.08 -4.11 8.49
N ALA A 37 8.27 -4.88 7.77
CA ALA A 37 7.09 -4.38 7.07
C ALA A 37 6.10 -3.74 8.03
N LEU A 38 5.87 -4.29 9.23
CA LEU A 38 4.97 -3.70 10.22
C LEU A 38 5.54 -2.40 10.83
N LEU A 39 6.86 -2.29 10.96
CA LEU A 39 7.51 -1.04 11.37
C LEU A 39 7.44 0.04 10.28
N LEU A 40 7.51 -0.37 9.01
CA LEU A 40 7.55 0.52 7.85
C LEU A 40 6.16 0.78 7.24
N ALA A 41 5.17 -0.06 7.56
CA ALA A 41 3.81 0.05 7.08
C ALA A 41 3.12 1.35 7.52
N PRO A 42 3.36 1.93 8.71
CA PRO A 42 2.79 3.23 9.05
C PRO A 42 3.25 4.35 8.10
N PRO A 43 4.55 4.60 7.87
CA PRO A 43 4.99 5.63 6.93
C PRO A 43 4.67 5.30 5.46
N LEU A 44 4.88 4.05 5.00
CA LEU A 44 4.52 3.66 3.63
C LEU A 44 3.01 3.68 3.40
N GLY A 45 2.23 3.27 4.40
CA GLY A 45 0.78 3.24 4.34
C GLY A 45 0.21 4.65 4.24
N TRP A 46 0.70 5.59 5.05
CA TRP A 46 0.32 6.99 4.92
C TRP A 46 0.65 7.55 3.54
N MET A 47 1.85 7.26 3.02
CA MET A 47 2.24 7.71 1.68
C MET A 47 1.35 7.11 0.59
N GLY A 48 0.98 5.83 0.72
CA GLY A 48 0.03 5.18 -0.16
C GLY A 48 -1.36 5.83 -0.10
N VAL A 49 -1.86 6.16 1.09
CA VAL A 49 -3.16 6.83 1.26
C VAL A 49 -3.15 8.21 0.62
N VAL A 50 -2.12 9.03 0.87
CA VAL A 50 -2.00 10.38 0.28
C VAL A 50 -1.88 10.30 -1.24
N TYR A 51 -1.05 9.37 -1.75
CA TYR A 51 -0.87 9.15 -3.19
C TYR A 51 -2.18 8.75 -3.87
N LEU A 52 -2.89 7.77 -3.31
CA LEU A 52 -4.18 7.32 -3.85
C LEU A 52 -5.24 8.40 -3.74
N GLY A 53 -5.26 9.17 -2.66
CA GLY A 53 -6.14 10.33 -2.50
C GLY A 53 -5.89 11.38 -3.58
N ALA A 54 -4.63 11.74 -3.83
CA ALA A 54 -4.26 12.66 -4.89
C ALA A 54 -4.65 12.13 -6.28
N LEU A 55 -4.40 10.84 -6.54
CA LEU A 55 -4.80 10.19 -7.80
C LEU A 55 -6.32 10.20 -7.99
N ALA A 56 -7.08 9.94 -6.92
CA ALA A 56 -8.55 9.99 -6.96
C ALA A 56 -9.05 11.42 -7.23
N VAL A 57 -8.46 12.43 -6.60
CA VAL A 57 -8.78 13.85 -6.86
C VAL A 57 -8.46 14.23 -8.31
N LEU A 58 -7.29 13.84 -8.81
CA LEU A 58 -6.90 14.04 -10.21
C LEU A 58 -7.88 13.36 -11.18
N LEU A 59 -8.31 12.14 -10.85
CA LEU A 59 -9.27 11.40 -11.65
C LEU A 59 -10.64 12.08 -11.63
N VAL A 60 -11.13 12.49 -10.46
CA VAL A 60 -12.39 13.25 -10.33
C VAL A 60 -12.32 14.55 -11.12
N SER A 61 -11.20 15.27 -11.02
CA SER A 61 -10.96 16.50 -11.77
C SER A 61 -10.98 16.29 -13.29
N ALA A 62 -10.59 15.11 -13.80
CA ALA A 62 -10.63 14.82 -15.22
C ALA A 62 -12.06 14.71 -15.78
N PHE A 63 -13.07 14.47 -14.93
CA PHE A 63 -14.49 14.48 -15.32
C PHE A 63 -15.10 15.89 -15.41
N TRP A 64 -14.38 16.93 -14.98
CA TRP A 64 -14.86 18.33 -15.05
C TRP A 64 -14.37 19.01 -16.32
N LEU A 65 -15.24 19.77 -16.98
CA LEU A 65 -14.88 20.49 -18.20
C LEU A 65 -14.04 21.72 -17.83
N LEU A 66 -12.79 21.76 -18.30
CA LEU A 66 -11.90 22.91 -18.10
C LEU A 66 -12.01 23.82 -19.32
N ASP A 67 -12.54 25.02 -19.14
CA ASP A 67 -12.60 26.00 -20.22
C ASP A 67 -11.20 26.61 -20.41
N PRO A 68 -10.55 26.42 -21.58
CA PRO A 68 -9.16 26.78 -21.80
C PRO A 68 -8.89 28.29 -21.81
N LEU A 69 -9.93 29.13 -21.90
CA LEU A 69 -9.78 30.59 -21.93
C LEU A 69 -10.03 31.26 -20.58
N SER A 70 -10.94 30.70 -19.77
CA SER A 70 -11.30 31.29 -18.48
C SER A 70 -10.62 30.61 -17.29
N LEU A 71 -10.01 29.43 -17.50
CA LEU A 71 -9.56 28.53 -16.42
C LEU A 71 -10.69 28.26 -15.39
N ALA A 72 -11.94 28.56 -15.74
CA ALA A 72 -13.07 28.42 -14.85
C ALA A 72 -13.48 26.95 -14.81
N VAL A 73 -13.39 26.35 -13.62
CA VAL A 73 -13.83 24.97 -13.41
C VAL A 73 -15.37 24.97 -13.36
N VAL A 74 -15.99 24.75 -14.52
CA VAL A 74 -17.44 24.55 -14.58
C VAL A 74 -17.71 23.12 -14.12
N HIS A 75 -18.24 22.97 -12.90
CA HIS A 75 -18.54 21.69 -12.24
C HIS A 75 -19.75 20.97 -12.87
N HIS A 76 -19.72 20.73 -14.18
CA HIS A 76 -20.64 19.83 -14.86
C HIS A 76 -19.93 18.51 -15.14
N LEU A 77 -20.51 17.40 -14.65
CA LEU A 77 -20.04 16.05 -14.95
C LEU A 77 -20.13 15.81 -16.46
N SER A 78 -19.01 15.79 -17.16
CA SER A 78 -18.96 15.65 -18.62
C SER A 78 -17.90 14.64 -19.04
N LEU A 79 -18.29 13.69 -19.89
CA LEU A 79 -17.36 12.78 -20.57
C LEU A 79 -16.67 13.43 -21.79
N GLY A 80 -16.87 14.73 -22.00
CA GLY A 80 -16.31 15.48 -23.14
C GLY A 80 -14.78 15.42 -23.22
N ASN A 81 -14.08 15.53 -22.09
CA ASN A 81 -12.61 15.46 -22.06
C ASN A 81 -12.08 14.11 -22.58
N PHE A 82 -12.69 13.00 -22.18
CA PHE A 82 -12.31 11.67 -22.64
C PHE A 82 -12.55 11.50 -24.14
N ARG A 83 -13.65 12.06 -24.67
CA ARG A 83 -13.94 12.05 -26.10
C ARG A 83 -12.89 12.85 -26.88
N THR A 84 -12.49 14.02 -26.40
CA THR A 84 -11.41 14.80 -27.03
C THR A 84 -10.10 14.02 -27.03
N LEU A 85 -9.69 13.43 -25.90
CA LEU A 85 -8.46 12.64 -25.81
C LEU A 85 -8.43 11.44 -26.76
N LEU A 86 -9.58 10.79 -26.99
CA LEU A 86 -9.69 9.62 -27.85
C LEU A 86 -9.82 9.96 -29.35
N HIS A 87 -10.48 11.06 -29.68
CA HIS A 87 -10.77 11.41 -31.08
C HIS A 87 -9.78 12.40 -31.69
N ASP A 88 -9.05 13.15 -30.87
CA ASP A 88 -8.02 14.06 -31.37
C ASP A 88 -6.73 13.28 -31.68
N SER A 89 -6.32 13.39 -32.94
CA SER A 89 -5.18 12.68 -33.50
C SER A 89 -3.86 13.09 -32.84
N VAL A 90 -3.75 14.30 -32.31
CA VAL A 90 -2.53 14.80 -31.66
C VAL A 90 -2.25 14.00 -30.39
N TYR A 91 -3.23 13.92 -29.48
CA TYR A 91 -3.07 13.18 -28.22
C TYR A 91 -2.81 11.69 -28.47
N ARG A 92 -3.54 11.08 -29.41
CA ARG A 92 -3.36 9.66 -29.74
C ARG A 92 -1.97 9.36 -30.34
N THR A 93 -1.48 10.23 -31.22
CA THR A 93 -0.16 10.05 -31.85
C THR A 93 0.96 10.14 -30.82
N ILE A 94 0.88 11.10 -29.89
CA ILE A 94 1.87 11.25 -28.82
C ILE A 94 1.91 10.01 -27.91
N ALA A 95 0.73 9.52 -27.51
CA ALA A 95 0.62 8.33 -26.66
C ALA A 95 1.22 7.09 -27.35
N LEU A 96 0.82 6.83 -28.60
CA LEU A 96 1.32 5.67 -29.35
C LEU A 96 2.82 5.75 -29.63
N ARG A 97 3.35 6.94 -29.95
CA ARG A 97 4.79 7.13 -30.16
C ARG A 97 5.58 6.80 -28.90
N THR A 98 5.12 7.27 -27.74
CA THR A 98 5.77 7.02 -26.45
C THR A 98 5.75 5.53 -26.08
N ILE A 99 4.61 4.88 -26.25
CA ILE A 99 4.47 3.43 -26.01
C ILE A 99 5.38 2.64 -26.97
N GLY A 100 5.40 3.00 -28.25
CA GLY A 100 6.24 2.35 -29.26
C GLY A 100 7.72 2.45 -28.93
N ILE A 101 8.20 3.63 -28.53
CA ILE A 101 9.60 3.82 -28.10
C ILE A 101 9.88 2.99 -26.85
N SER A 102 9.02 3.05 -25.84
CA SER A 102 9.21 2.28 -24.60
C SER A 102 9.28 0.78 -24.87
N ALA A 103 8.39 0.26 -25.73
CA ALA A 103 8.36 -1.16 -26.10
C ALA A 103 9.62 -1.55 -26.89
N ALA A 104 10.05 -0.71 -27.85
CA ALA A 104 11.25 -0.95 -28.65
C ALA A 104 12.54 -0.93 -27.83
N VAL A 105 12.59 -0.19 -26.72
CA VAL A 105 13.73 -0.21 -25.79
C VAL A 105 13.68 -1.40 -24.85
N THR A 106 12.49 -1.93 -24.56
CA THR A 106 12.31 -3.04 -23.61
C THR A 106 12.59 -4.40 -24.25
N LEU A 107 12.32 -4.53 -25.55
CA LEU A 107 12.58 -5.72 -26.36
C LEU A 107 14.00 -5.69 -26.93
#